data_AF-A0A086D0X3-F1
#
_entry.id   AF-A0A086D0X3-F1
#
_cell.length_a   1.000
_cell.length_b   1.000
_cell.length_c   1.000
_cell.angle_alpha   90.00
_cell.angle_beta   90.00
_cell.angle_gamma   90.00
#
_symmetry.space_group_name_H-M   'P 1'
#
loop_
_entity.id
_entity.type
_entity.pdbx_description
1 polymer ?
#
loop_
_entity_poly.entity_id
_entity_poly.type
_entity_poly.pdbx_seq_one_letter_code
_entity_poly.pdbx_strand_id
1 'polypeptide(L)'
;MRVSRFSDRDEARAHYLALADATAEAAFTRSGYLATVHDLKHRETLAGGGPLLQREAEELGIPVAELIESVTVKRDEMQQQLAAIETARIAARRRIRAASDCHEMYAALGAQRAATAG
;
A
#
# COMPACT_ATOMS: atom_id res chain seq x y z
N MET A 1 -24.86 -1.81 10.17
CA MET A 1 -23.83 -1.79 11.24
C MET A 1 -23.86 -3.14 11.95
N ARG A 2 -22.84 -3.98 11.77
CA ARG A 2 -22.77 -5.29 12.43
C ARG A 2 -22.10 -5.08 13.79
N VAL A 3 -22.84 -5.28 14.88
CA VAL A 3 -22.30 -5.11 16.24
C VAL A 3 -21.54 -6.38 16.59
N SER A 4 -20.21 -6.31 16.59
CA SER A 4 -19.38 -7.39 17.12
C SER A 4 -19.46 -7.37 18.65
N ARG A 5 -19.80 -8.50 19.25
CA ARG A 5 -19.72 -8.70 20.70
C ARG A 5 -18.41 -9.44 20.97
N PHE A 6 -17.49 -8.78 21.66
CA PHE A 6 -16.26 -9.39 22.14
C PHE A 6 -16.44 -9.79 23.60
N SER A 7 -15.85 -10.91 23.98
CA SER A 7 -15.94 -11.45 25.34
C SER A 7 -15.13 -10.62 26.32
N ASP A 8 -14.00 -10.07 25.85
CA ASP A 8 -13.14 -9.15 26.58
C ASP A 8 -12.42 -8.16 25.65
N ARG A 9 -11.65 -7.25 26.26
CA ARG A 9 -10.90 -6.21 25.55
C ARG A 9 -9.72 -6.75 24.74
N ASP A 10 -9.11 -7.86 25.17
CA ASP A 10 -7.95 -8.42 24.48
C ASP A 10 -8.38 -9.14 23.19
N GLU A 11 -9.53 -9.81 23.21
CA GLU A 11 -10.18 -10.35 22.01
C GLU A 11 -10.53 -9.23 21.01
N ALA A 12 -11.14 -8.13 21.50
CA ALA A 12 -11.42 -6.96 20.67
C ALA A 12 -10.13 -6.38 20.07
N ARG A 13 -9.07 -6.23 20.87
CA ARG A 13 -7.78 -5.71 20.42
C ARG A 13 -7.16 -6.60 19.34
N ALA A 14 -7.14 -7.92 19.54
CA ALA A 14 -6.61 -8.86 18.56
C ALA A 14 -7.38 -8.77 17.24
N HIS A 15 -8.70 -8.70 17.30
CA HIS A 15 -9.55 -8.52 16.13
C HIS A 15 -9.23 -7.23 15.37
N TYR A 16 -9.18 -6.08 16.05
CA TYR A 16 -8.93 -4.81 15.38
C TYR A 16 -7.50 -4.69 14.83
N LEU A 17 -6.50 -5.31 15.48
CA LEU A 17 -5.14 -5.40 14.94
C LEU A 17 -5.11 -6.22 13.64
N ALA A 18 -5.80 -7.36 13.60
CA ALA A 18 -5.91 -8.16 12.39
C ALA A 18 -6.62 -7.39 11.26
N LEU A 19 -7.67 -6.63 11.57
CA LEU A 19 -8.34 -5.78 10.60
C LEU A 19 -7.45 -4.63 10.08
N ALA A 20 -6.59 -4.06 10.93
CA ALA A 20 -5.63 -3.05 10.52
C ALA A 20 -4.60 -3.61 9.53
N ASP A 21 -4.11 -4.84 9.78
CA ASP A 21 -3.20 -5.54 8.87
C ASP A 21 -3.90 -5.85 7.53
N ALA A 22 -5.11 -6.42 7.56
CA ALA A 22 -5.89 -6.72 6.36
C ALA A 22 -6.24 -5.46 5.55
N THR A 23 -6.48 -4.33 6.21
CA THR A 23 -6.74 -3.04 5.54
C THR A 23 -5.50 -2.55 4.79
N ALA A 24 -4.32 -2.68 5.38
CA ALA A 24 -3.06 -2.32 4.73
C ALA A 24 -2.77 -3.24 3.54
N GLU A 25 -2.96 -4.56 3.69
CA GLU A 25 -2.81 -5.53 2.61
C GLU A 25 -3.74 -5.23 1.43
N ALA A 26 -5.02 -4.95 1.68
CA ALA A 26 -5.96 -4.56 0.63
C ALA A 26 -5.56 -3.26 -0.07
N ALA A 27 -4.97 -2.30 0.65
CA ALA A 27 -4.43 -1.08 0.04
C ALA A 27 -3.20 -1.38 -0.83
N PHE A 28 -2.29 -2.25 -0.38
CA PHE A 28 -1.14 -2.70 -1.16
C PHE A 28 -1.52 -3.41 -2.45
N THR A 29 -2.56 -4.26 -2.42
CA THR A 29 -3.05 -4.91 -3.64
C THR A 29 -3.65 -3.90 -4.61
N ARG A 30 -4.43 -2.93 -4.11
CA ARG A 30 -5.07 -1.89 -4.95
C ARG A 30 -4.07 -0.94 -5.59
N SER A 31 -2.92 -0.66 -4.96
CA SER A 31 -1.88 0.16 -5.57
C SER A 31 -1.19 -0.51 -6.78
N GLY A 32 -1.64 -1.69 -7.19
CA GLY A 32 -1.15 -2.37 -8.39
C GLY A 32 0.25 -2.95 -8.23
N TYR A 33 0.67 -3.23 -6.99
CA TYR A 33 2.00 -3.81 -6.72
C TYR A 33 2.09 -5.24 -7.26
N LEU A 34 2.39 -5.37 -8.56
CA LEU A 34 2.89 -6.59 -9.16
C LEU A 34 4.42 -6.59 -9.04
N ALA A 35 4.92 -7.05 -7.90
CA ALA A 35 6.34 -7.02 -7.54
C ALA A 35 7.26 -7.45 -8.69
N THR A 36 6.90 -8.53 -9.38
CA THR A 36 7.75 -9.17 -10.40
C THR A 36 7.95 -8.34 -11.66
N VAL A 37 6.88 -7.75 -12.22
CA VAL A 37 6.97 -6.94 -13.46
C VAL A 37 7.58 -5.57 -13.16
N HIS A 38 7.25 -4.98 -12.01
CA HIS A 38 7.84 -3.70 -11.58
C HIS A 38 9.34 -3.82 -11.28
N ASP A 39 9.76 -4.89 -10.61
CA ASP A 39 11.18 -5.09 -10.28
C ASP A 39 12.01 -5.35 -11.54
N LEU A 40 11.44 -6.03 -12.55
CA LEU A 40 12.09 -6.26 -13.83
C LEU A 40 12.22 -4.95 -14.65
N LYS A 41 11.12 -4.19 -14.78
CA LYS A 41 11.13 -2.85 -15.41
C LYS A 41 12.11 -1.90 -14.74
N HIS A 42 12.15 -1.90 -13.40
CA HIS A 42 13.07 -1.06 -12.65
C HIS A 42 14.54 -1.47 -12.87
N ARG A 43 14.83 -2.77 -12.93
CA ARG A 43 16.20 -3.25 -13.24
C ARG A 43 16.67 -2.79 -14.62
N GLU A 44 15.81 -2.88 -15.63
CA GLU A 44 16.12 -2.38 -16.98
C GLU A 44 16.24 -0.85 -16.99
N THR A 45 15.41 -0.14 -16.23
CA THR A 45 15.51 1.33 -16.06
C THR A 45 16.87 1.72 -15.48
N LEU A 46 17.33 1.05 -14.42
CA LEU A 46 18.65 1.29 -13.81
C LEU A 46 19.82 0.96 -14.76
N ALA A 47 19.62 0.04 -15.71
CA ALA A 47 20.59 -0.30 -16.73
C ALA A 47 20.60 0.69 -17.92
N GLY A 48 19.71 1.69 -17.92
CA GLY A 48 19.53 2.64 -19.03
C GLY A 48 18.73 2.08 -20.21
N GLY A 49 18.02 0.96 -20.00
CA GLY A 49 17.20 0.29 -21.00
C GLY A 49 17.23 -1.24 -20.87
N GLY A 50 16.43 -1.91 -21.69
CA GLY A 50 16.39 -3.36 -21.79
C GLY A 50 15.32 -3.84 -22.74
N PRO A 51 15.26 -5.15 -23.03
CA PRO A 51 14.35 -5.71 -24.03
C PRO A 51 12.87 -5.44 -23.73
N LEU A 52 12.49 -5.39 -22.45
CA LEU A 52 11.11 -5.15 -22.05
C LEU A 52 10.74 -3.67 -22.23
N LEU A 53 11.61 -2.74 -21.80
CA LEU A 53 11.41 -1.31 -22.04
C LEU A 53 11.50 -0.92 -23.51
N GLN A 54 12.38 -1.54 -24.29
CA GLN A 54 12.50 -1.30 -25.74
C GLN A 54 11.22 -1.71 -26.47
N ARG A 55 10.73 -2.92 -26.19
CA ARG A 55 9.48 -3.41 -26.77
C ARG A 55 8.30 -2.51 -26.41
N GLU A 56 8.18 -2.10 -25.16
CA GLU A 56 7.09 -1.24 -24.72
C GLU A 56 7.19 0.17 -25.32
N ALA A 57 8.40 0.71 -25.46
CA ALA A 57 8.63 1.99 -26.13
C ALA A 57 8.26 1.93 -27.62
N GLU A 58 8.59 0.82 -28.31
CA GLU A 58 8.20 0.57 -29.70
C GLU A 58 6.68 0.43 -29.85
N GLU A 59 6.02 -0.34 -28.98
CA GLU A 59 4.57 -0.52 -28.95
C GLU A 59 3.83 0.81 -28.70
N LEU A 60 4.40 1.69 -27.88
CA LEU A 60 3.86 3.01 -27.55
C LEU A 60 4.28 4.11 -28.53
N GLY A 61 5.25 3.86 -29.40
CA GLY A 61 5.78 4.84 -30.35
C GLY A 61 6.55 6.00 -29.70
N ILE A 62 7.13 5.78 -28.52
CA ILE A 62 7.89 6.81 -27.76
C ILE A 62 9.37 6.45 -27.66
N PRO A 63 10.27 7.42 -27.42
CA PRO A 63 11.66 7.13 -27.11
C PRO A 63 11.79 6.31 -25.81
N VAL A 64 12.70 5.34 -25.80
CA VAL A 64 13.02 4.53 -24.60
C VAL A 64 13.42 5.42 -23.41
N ALA A 65 14.10 6.54 -23.66
CA ALA A 65 14.46 7.50 -22.62
C ALA A 65 13.23 8.15 -21.95
N GLU A 66 12.20 8.47 -22.72
CA GLU A 66 10.93 9.02 -22.21
C GLU A 66 10.17 7.96 -21.39
N LEU A 67 10.17 6.70 -21.85
CA LEU A 67 9.60 5.59 -21.08
C LEU A 67 10.35 5.36 -19.76
N ILE A 68 11.69 5.42 -19.77
CA ILE A 68 12.53 5.28 -18.57
C ILE A 68 12.19 6.37 -17.53
N GLU A 69 12.05 7.62 -17.96
CA GLU A 69 11.66 8.72 -17.08
C GLU A 69 10.28 8.49 -16.47
N SER A 70 9.30 8.13 -17.30
CA SER A 70 7.93 7.81 -16.86
C SER A 70 7.89 6.66 -15.85
N VAL A 71 8.62 5.57 -16.12
CA VAL A 71 8.72 4.42 -15.21
C VAL A 71 9.38 4.81 -13.89
N THR A 72 10.38 5.69 -13.92
CA THR A 72 11.07 6.18 -12.72
C THR A 72 10.13 7.03 -11.87
N VAL A 73 9.46 8.03 -12.45
CA VAL A 73 8.48 8.87 -11.75
C VAL A 73 7.38 8.00 -11.15
N LYS A 74 6.86 7.04 -11.92
CA LYS A 74 5.79 6.16 -11.43
C LYS A 74 6.26 5.26 -10.29
N ARG A 75 7.53 4.84 -10.30
CA ARG A 75 8.13 4.06 -9.22
C ARG A 75 8.22 4.89 -7.94
N ASP A 76 8.64 6.14 -8.03
CA ASP A 76 8.73 7.04 -6.87
C ASP A 76 7.36 7.32 -6.27
N GLU A 77 6.36 7.63 -7.10
CA GLU A 77 4.97 7.78 -6.66
C GLU A 77 4.46 6.53 -5.93
N MET A 78 4.71 5.36 -6.51
CA MET A 78 4.31 4.10 -5.90
C MET A 78 5.03 3.88 -4.57
N GLN A 79 6.34 4.12 -4.47
CA GLN A 79 7.08 4.00 -3.22
C GLN A 79 6.52 4.93 -2.14
N GLN A 80 6.15 6.17 -2.50
CA GLN A 80 5.51 7.11 -1.59
C GLN A 80 4.15 6.58 -1.11
N GLN A 81 3.33 6.03 -2.01
CA GLN A 81 2.04 5.44 -1.66
C GLN A 81 2.20 4.24 -0.73
N LEU A 82 3.16 3.35 -1.02
CA LEU A 82 3.48 2.19 -0.16
C LEU A 82 3.94 2.63 1.23
N ALA A 83 4.80 3.66 1.31
CA ALA A 83 5.24 4.22 2.57
C ALA A 83 4.10 4.87 3.37
N ALA A 84 3.15 5.51 2.70
CA ALA A 84 1.96 6.09 3.32
C ALA A 84 1.04 5.00 3.91
N ILE A 85 0.83 3.90 3.18
CA ILE A 85 0.05 2.74 3.66
C ILE A 85 0.69 2.14 4.92
N GLU A 86 2.00 1.91 4.92
CA GLU A 86 2.69 1.35 6.09
C GLU A 86 2.68 2.32 7.28
N THR A 87 2.87 3.62 7.02
CA THR A 87 2.76 4.64 8.06
C THR A 87 1.37 4.65 8.69
N ALA A 88 0.32 4.57 7.88
CA ALA A 88 -1.06 4.51 8.36
C ALA A 88 -1.31 3.24 9.20
N ARG A 89 -0.79 2.09 8.76
CA ARG A 89 -0.87 0.82 9.50
C ARG A 89 -0.18 0.89 10.86
N ILE A 90 1.06 1.39 10.92
CA ILE A 90 1.81 1.56 12.17
C ILE A 90 1.04 2.48 13.13
N ALA A 91 0.54 3.61 12.62
CA ALA A 91 -0.24 4.56 13.41
C ALA A 91 -1.53 3.93 13.96
N ALA A 92 -2.24 3.14 13.14
CA ALA A 92 -3.44 2.42 13.55
C ALA A 92 -3.15 1.40 14.65
N ARG A 93 -2.11 0.57 14.48
CA ARG A 93 -1.68 -0.42 15.49
C ARG A 93 -1.32 0.26 16.81
N ARG A 94 -0.61 1.39 16.77
CA ARG A 94 -0.29 2.18 17.97
C ARG A 94 -1.54 2.68 18.68
N ARG A 95 -2.49 3.26 17.94
CA ARG A 95 -3.76 3.75 18.50
C ARG A 95 -4.61 2.61 19.07
N ILE A 96 -4.75 1.48 18.37
CA ILE A 96 -5.50 0.31 18.85
C ILE A 96 -4.91 -0.26 20.14
N ARG A 97 -3.58 -0.28 20.28
CA ARG A 97 -2.92 -0.73 21.52
C ARG A 97 -3.18 0.21 22.69
N ALA A 98 -3.20 1.53 22.43
CA ALA A 98 -3.49 2.55 23.43
C ALA A 98 -4.98 2.70 23.76
N ALA A 99 -5.88 2.24 22.87
CA ALA A 99 -7.32 2.42 22.98
C ALA A 99 -7.91 1.77 24.23
N SER A 100 -8.70 2.53 24.97
CA SER A 100 -9.35 2.16 26.22
C SER A 100 -10.57 1.25 26.00
N ASP A 101 -11.24 1.40 24.85
CA ASP A 101 -12.44 0.66 24.49
C ASP A 101 -12.53 0.30 23.00
N CYS A 102 -13.60 -0.41 22.62
CA CYS A 102 -13.84 -0.84 21.25
C CYS A 102 -14.15 0.32 20.29
N HIS A 103 -14.71 1.42 20.79
CA HIS A 103 -15.06 2.57 19.97
C HIS A 103 -13.79 3.29 19.50
N GLU A 104 -12.81 3.47 20.39
CA GLU A 104 -11.50 4.02 20.05
C GLU A 104 -10.72 3.13 19.08
N MET A 105 -10.79 1.80 19.24
CA MET A 105 -10.18 0.85 18.30
C MET A 105 -10.82 0.95 16.91
N TYR A 106 -12.15 1.06 16.85
CA TYR A 106 -12.87 1.25 15.59
C TYR A 106 -12.52 2.59 14.93
N ALA A 107 -12.43 3.68 15.69
CA ALA A 107 -12.04 4.99 15.19
C ALA A 107 -10.61 4.98 14.62
N ALA A 108 -9.68 4.27 15.27
CA ALA A 108 -8.31 4.10 14.78
C ALA A 108 -8.27 3.39 13.42
N LEU A 109 -9.09 2.34 13.24
CA LEU A 109 -9.24 1.64 11.96
C LEU A 109 -9.87 2.54 10.89
N GLY A 110 -10.87 3.35 11.26
CA GLY A 110 -11.48 4.34 10.38
C GLY A 110 -10.47 5.37 9.86
N ALA A 111 -9.62 5.90 10.75
CA ALA A 111 -8.56 6.82 10.38
C ALA A 111 -7.53 6.19 9.43
N GLN A 112 -7.17 4.92 9.64
CA GLN A 112 -6.31 4.19 8.70
C GLN A 112 -6.93 4.10 7.32
N ARG A 113 -8.20 3.67 7.23
CA ARG A 113 -8.91 3.50 5.96
C ARG A 113 -8.98 4.80 5.17
N ALA A 114 -9.27 5.91 5.86
CA ALA A 114 -9.27 7.24 5.25
C ALA A 114 -7.88 7.63 4.71
N ALA A 115 -6.81 7.33 5.46
CA ALA A 115 -5.43 7.61 5.02
C ALA A 115 -4.97 6.75 3.84
N THR A 116 -5.58 5.57 3.65
CA THR A 116 -5.24 4.63 2.55
C THR A 116 -6.30 4.60 1.43
N ALA A 117 -7.18 5.60 1.36
CA ALA A 117 -8.26 5.66 0.37
C ALA A 117 -7.87 6.38 -0.95
N GLY A 118 -6.60 6.76 -1.10
CA GLY A 118 -6.05 7.34 -2.33
C GLY A 118 -6.03 6.36 -3.50
#